data_AF-A0A7C5PAA7-F1
#
_entry.id   AF-A0A7C5PAA7-F1
#
_cell.length_a   1.000
_cell.length_b   1.000
_cell.length_c   1.000
_cell.angle_alpha   90.00
_cell.angle_beta   90.00
_cell.angle_gamma   90.00
#
_symmetry.space_group_name_H-M   'P 1'
#
loop_
_entity.id
_entity.type
_entity.pdbx_description
1 polymer ?
#
loop_
_entity_poly.entity_id
_entity_poly.type
_entity_poly.pdbx_seq_one_letter_code
_entity_poly.pdbx_strand_id
1 'polypeptide(L)'
;MDTTALDQAAARVPPGGLLVVRGRPRDLAPAGAHLSARLVFKYWIALEHEGLLLFWKPGGKFHLHTAAARVPHAHCAACGKTLKDWGGKRHLMNPRGTALSDVWRDATPEVVAHRLRALTGNNYTLLNLCHSGRSEESLSFPVTTETLCSAQGDKPELDRVHHADCVSFLDSVPAGSFDLCFADPPYNLAKLYSGYDDAQAEHEYLAWCDRWLTGLARAVKPGGSVFVLNLPKWAMHHAVTLNRRLDYRQWIVWDALSEPRGKLMPAHYALLWYTKPGAPPVMNELPPIDAPKYCLRAGCIQKRKAAGNDDKVPVTNIWWDIHRIRHRRDRDAHPCQLPEKLLERVILLASRPGDVVFDPFGGTGTTGLVAKRLGRHYVLTELDPEYVRIATARLAAPDQPRPSVARPRKTESKREVELYLQDLARQLGRRPEETEIAPEMLAKIDRLYPYRGAALKRCKVAIT
;
A
#
# COMPACT_ATOMS: atom_id res chain seq x y z
N MET A 1 23.44 9.04 0.22
CA MET A 1 23.66 7.76 -0.47
C MET A 1 24.51 8.06 -1.69
N ASP A 2 25.60 7.32 -1.91
CA ASP A 2 26.38 7.44 -3.14
C ASP A 2 25.57 6.85 -4.31
N THR A 3 25.17 7.70 -5.24
CA THR A 3 24.36 7.32 -6.40
C THR A 3 25.19 6.80 -7.57
N THR A 4 26.51 6.95 -7.50
CA THR A 4 27.44 6.57 -8.59
C THR A 4 27.35 5.08 -8.88
N ALA A 5 27.35 4.24 -7.83
CA ALA A 5 27.23 2.79 -7.97
C ALA A 5 25.87 2.37 -8.57
N LEU A 6 24.79 3.08 -8.23
CA LEU A 6 23.46 2.84 -8.80
C LEU A 6 23.42 3.17 -10.28
N ASP A 7 24.02 4.30 -10.68
CA ASP A 7 24.07 4.75 -12.07
C ASP A 7 24.91 3.81 -12.92
N GLN A 8 26.07 3.39 -12.41
CA GLN A 8 26.91 2.38 -13.07
C GLN A 8 26.20 1.04 -13.22
N ALA A 9 25.49 0.58 -12.18
CA ALA A 9 24.72 -0.66 -12.25
C ALA A 9 23.59 -0.57 -13.28
N ALA A 10 22.84 0.54 -13.31
CA ALA A 10 21.78 0.77 -14.30
C ALA A 10 22.31 0.86 -15.74
N ALA A 11 23.48 1.47 -15.94
CA ALA A 11 24.13 1.56 -17.23
C ALA A 11 24.54 0.17 -17.78
N ARG A 12 25.08 -0.70 -16.91
CA ARG A 12 25.55 -2.06 -17.27
C ARG A 12 24.44 -3.03 -17.66
N VAL A 13 23.20 -2.78 -17.25
CA VAL A 13 22.06 -3.64 -17.61
C VAL A 13 21.83 -3.50 -19.13
N PRO A 14 21.77 -4.60 -19.91
CA PRO A 14 21.48 -4.52 -21.35
C PRO A 14 20.01 -4.16 -21.59
N PRO A 15 19.65 -3.62 -22.79
CA PRO A 15 18.25 -3.44 -23.18
C PRO A 15 17.45 -4.73 -23.02
N GLY A 16 16.28 -4.66 -22.39
CA GLY A 16 15.48 -5.83 -22.04
C GLY A 16 15.93 -6.57 -20.76
N GLY A 17 17.10 -6.25 -20.22
CA GLY A 17 17.67 -6.86 -19.03
C GLY A 17 17.01 -6.43 -17.72
N LEU A 18 17.31 -7.17 -16.66
CA LEU A 18 16.79 -6.97 -15.31
C LEU A 18 17.92 -6.58 -14.34
N LEU A 19 17.73 -5.50 -13.59
CA LEU A 19 18.51 -5.17 -12.40
C LEU A 19 17.74 -5.62 -11.16
N VAL A 20 18.41 -6.38 -10.30
CA VAL A 20 17.94 -6.73 -8.95
C VAL A 20 18.80 -5.99 -7.95
N VAL A 21 18.18 -5.18 -7.09
CA VAL A 21 18.87 -4.47 -6.00
C VAL A 21 18.45 -5.08 -4.68
N ARG A 22 19.39 -5.63 -3.92
CA ARG A 22 19.17 -6.19 -2.58
C ARG A 22 19.68 -5.24 -1.51
N GLY A 23 18.94 -5.10 -0.41
CA GLY A 23 19.39 -4.33 0.74
C GLY A 23 18.32 -4.20 1.82
N ARG A 24 18.59 -3.39 2.85
CA ARG A 24 17.61 -3.05 3.89
C ARG A 24 16.56 -2.08 3.33
N PRO A 25 15.29 -2.15 3.76
CA PRO A 25 14.24 -1.26 3.25
C PRO A 25 14.57 0.24 3.35
N ARG A 26 15.26 0.66 4.42
CA ARG A 26 15.74 2.05 4.62
C ARG A 26 16.62 2.55 3.47
N ASP A 27 17.50 1.68 2.96
CA ASP A 27 18.47 2.00 1.90
C ASP A 27 17.85 1.76 0.51
N LEU A 28 16.99 0.75 0.40
CA LEU A 28 16.29 0.42 -0.84
C LEU A 28 15.33 1.52 -1.27
N ALA A 29 14.59 2.15 -0.35
CA ALA A 29 13.62 3.16 -0.71
C ALA A 29 14.23 4.34 -1.52
N PRO A 30 15.28 5.04 -1.04
CA PRO A 30 15.94 6.09 -1.82
C PRO A 30 16.66 5.55 -3.07
N ALA A 31 17.27 4.36 -3.01
CA ALA A 31 17.87 3.73 -4.19
C ALA A 31 16.85 3.46 -5.30
N GLY A 32 15.67 2.97 -4.91
CA GLY A 32 14.57 2.68 -5.81
C GLY A 32 14.00 3.94 -6.44
N ALA A 33 13.75 4.99 -5.65
CA ALA A 33 13.29 6.27 -6.15
C ALA A 33 14.28 6.88 -7.18
N HIS A 34 15.58 6.78 -6.91
CA HIS A 34 16.63 7.23 -7.83
C HIS A 34 16.69 6.42 -9.14
N LEU A 35 16.58 5.09 -9.04
CA LEU A 35 16.62 4.19 -10.19
C LEU A 35 15.36 4.29 -11.07
N SER A 36 14.20 4.65 -10.51
CA SER A 36 12.95 4.84 -11.27
C SER A 36 13.04 5.90 -12.36
N ALA A 37 13.99 6.85 -12.25
CA ALA A 37 14.24 7.83 -13.30
C ALA A 37 14.99 7.25 -14.53
N ARG A 38 15.61 6.08 -14.40
CA ARG A 38 16.51 5.48 -15.41
C ARG A 38 16.03 4.11 -15.91
N LEU A 39 15.32 3.39 -15.06
CA LEU A 39 14.80 2.05 -15.31
C LEU A 39 13.34 1.97 -14.91
N VAL A 40 12.62 1.00 -15.48
CA VAL A 40 11.21 0.80 -15.16
C VAL A 40 11.08 -0.13 -13.95
N PHE A 41 10.59 0.41 -12.84
CA PHE A 41 10.25 -0.39 -11.66
C PHE A 41 9.23 -1.49 -11.99
N LYS A 42 9.47 -2.71 -11.48
CA LYS A 42 8.58 -3.86 -11.67
C LYS A 42 8.03 -4.39 -10.36
N TYR A 43 8.90 -4.71 -9.41
CA TYR A 43 8.49 -5.31 -8.14
C TYR A 43 9.40 -4.87 -7.00
N TRP A 44 8.80 -4.74 -5.82
CA TRP A 44 9.51 -4.80 -4.55
C TRP A 44 9.16 -6.16 -3.95
N ILE A 45 10.14 -7.05 -3.82
CA ILE A 45 9.95 -8.33 -3.12
C ILE A 45 10.41 -8.14 -1.68
N ALA A 46 9.46 -8.20 -0.75
CA ALA A 46 9.72 -8.08 0.68
C ALA A 46 10.26 -9.38 1.26
N LEU A 47 11.35 -9.29 2.00
CA LEU A 47 11.91 -10.31 2.88
C LEU A 47 11.76 -9.82 4.33
N GLU A 48 12.05 -10.65 5.33
CA GLU A 48 11.83 -10.28 6.74
C GLU A 48 12.68 -9.07 7.19
N HIS A 49 13.96 -8.99 6.81
CA HIS A 49 14.84 -7.87 7.19
C HIS A 49 15.42 -7.11 6.00
N GLU A 50 15.09 -7.54 4.79
CA GLU A 50 15.65 -7.05 3.54
C GLU A 50 14.55 -6.96 2.47
N GLY A 51 14.91 -6.41 1.32
CA GLY A 51 14.06 -6.47 0.13
C GLY A 51 14.87 -6.70 -1.12
N LEU A 52 14.16 -6.95 -2.22
CA LEU A 52 14.71 -6.98 -3.57
C LEU A 52 13.89 -6.03 -4.44
N LEU A 53 14.52 -5.01 -5.01
CA LEU A 53 13.91 -4.20 -6.04
C LEU A 53 14.25 -4.75 -7.41
N LEU A 54 13.23 -4.96 -8.23
CA LEU A 54 13.36 -5.43 -9.61
C LEU A 54 13.08 -4.26 -10.56
N PHE A 55 14.10 -3.87 -11.32
CA PHE A 55 14.05 -2.84 -12.34
C PHE A 55 14.35 -3.44 -13.71
N TRP A 56 13.58 -3.04 -14.71
CA TRP A 56 13.73 -3.52 -16.08
C TRP A 56 14.19 -2.37 -16.98
N LYS A 57 15.18 -2.64 -17.85
CA LYS A 57 15.65 -1.67 -18.84
C LYS A 57 14.82 -1.76 -20.12
N PRO A 58 14.20 -0.66 -20.59
CA PRO A 58 13.50 -0.64 -21.88
C PRO A 58 14.39 -1.06 -23.06
N GLY A 59 13.75 -1.44 -24.17
CA GLY A 59 14.43 -1.94 -25.37
C GLY A 59 14.44 -3.46 -25.55
N GLY A 60 13.54 -4.18 -24.87
CA GLY A 60 13.33 -5.63 -25.03
C GLY A 60 11.99 -6.09 -24.45
N LYS A 61 11.76 -7.41 -24.31
CA LYS A 61 10.56 -7.94 -23.63
C LYS A 61 10.86 -8.19 -22.15
N PHE A 62 10.03 -7.65 -21.26
CA PHE A 62 10.05 -8.03 -19.85
C PHE A 62 9.39 -9.41 -19.65
N HIS A 63 10.13 -10.36 -19.08
CA HIS A 63 9.62 -11.71 -18.79
C HIS A 63 10.11 -12.20 -17.43
N LEU A 64 9.23 -12.90 -16.71
CA LEU A 64 9.57 -13.70 -15.53
C LEU A 64 8.92 -15.07 -15.68
N HIS A 65 9.63 -16.12 -15.27
CA HIS A 65 9.18 -17.52 -15.32
C HIS A 65 8.22 -17.87 -14.16
N THR A 66 7.17 -17.06 -13.98
CA THR A 66 6.19 -17.15 -12.88
C THR A 66 5.35 -18.43 -12.90
N ALA A 67 5.28 -19.12 -14.04
CA ALA A 67 4.61 -20.41 -14.15
C ALA A 67 5.40 -21.54 -13.48
N ALA A 68 6.74 -21.46 -13.51
CA ALA A 68 7.66 -22.45 -12.95
C ALA A 68 8.04 -22.11 -11.50
N ALA A 69 8.27 -20.83 -11.19
CA ALA A 69 8.60 -20.37 -9.85
C ALA A 69 7.36 -20.39 -8.92
N ARG A 70 7.16 -21.51 -8.23
CA ARG A 70 6.02 -21.76 -7.32
C ARG A 70 6.50 -22.19 -5.95
N VAL A 71 5.64 -22.00 -4.95
CA VAL A 71 5.86 -22.48 -3.58
C VAL A 71 4.87 -23.58 -3.24
N PRO A 72 5.27 -24.63 -2.49
CA PRO A 72 4.36 -25.68 -2.07
C PRO A 72 3.12 -25.14 -1.37
N HIS A 73 2.01 -25.88 -1.47
CA HIS A 73 0.81 -25.56 -0.70
C HIS A 73 1.09 -25.81 0.78
N ALA A 74 1.09 -24.74 1.58
CA ALA A 74 1.25 -24.84 3.02
C ALA A 74 -0.07 -25.28 3.69
N HIS A 75 0.04 -26.11 4.72
CA HIS A 75 -1.09 -26.70 5.45
C HIS A 75 -1.06 -26.31 6.92
N CYS A 76 -2.25 -26.19 7.52
CA CYS A 76 -2.41 -25.90 8.93
C CYS A 76 -1.95 -27.09 9.77
N ALA A 77 -1.01 -26.86 10.68
CA ALA A 77 -0.51 -27.88 11.60
C ALA A 77 -1.61 -28.48 12.51
N ALA A 78 -2.72 -27.75 12.75
CA ALA A 78 -3.81 -28.22 13.61
C ALA A 78 -4.94 -28.95 12.88
N CYS A 79 -5.39 -28.45 11.72
CA CYS A 79 -6.57 -29.01 11.03
C CYS A 79 -6.25 -29.66 9.67
N GLY A 80 -4.99 -29.69 9.25
CA GLY A 80 -4.54 -30.26 7.97
C GLY A 80 -5.00 -29.50 6.72
N LYS A 81 -5.95 -28.56 6.82
CA LYS A 81 -6.43 -27.76 5.67
C LYS A 81 -5.35 -26.78 5.20
N THR A 82 -5.34 -26.45 3.91
CA THR A 82 -4.45 -25.42 3.35
C THR A 82 -4.52 -24.11 4.13
N LEU A 83 -3.38 -23.46 4.37
CA LEU A 83 -3.32 -22.18 5.07
C LEU A 83 -4.05 -21.09 4.28
N LYS A 84 -3.80 -21.00 2.97
CA LYS A 84 -4.55 -20.11 2.08
C LYS A 84 -5.95 -20.66 1.84
N ASP A 85 -6.94 -19.79 1.99
CA ASP A 85 -8.30 -20.05 1.54
C ASP A 85 -8.47 -19.64 0.07
N TRP A 86 -8.97 -20.58 -0.74
CA TRP A 86 -9.16 -20.43 -2.17
C TRP A 86 -10.60 -20.06 -2.54
N GLY A 87 -11.44 -19.69 -1.55
CA GLY A 87 -12.80 -19.21 -1.79
C GLY A 87 -13.66 -20.21 -2.55
N GLY A 88 -13.56 -21.50 -2.19
CA GLY A 88 -14.27 -22.60 -2.87
C GLY A 88 -13.62 -23.07 -4.18
N LYS A 89 -12.62 -22.37 -4.72
CA LYS A 89 -11.95 -22.72 -5.99
C LYS A 89 -10.75 -23.66 -5.81
N ARG A 90 -10.82 -24.58 -4.85
CA ARG A 90 -9.74 -25.54 -4.59
C ARG A 90 -9.44 -26.44 -5.80
N HIS A 91 -10.46 -26.76 -6.59
CA HIS A 91 -10.31 -27.52 -7.83
C HIS A 91 -9.47 -26.81 -8.91
N LEU A 92 -9.25 -25.48 -8.79
CA LEU A 92 -8.37 -24.71 -9.68
C LEU A 92 -6.93 -24.59 -9.14
N MET A 93 -6.61 -25.26 -8.03
CA MET A 93 -5.27 -25.22 -7.46
C MET A 93 -4.30 -25.90 -8.42
N ASN A 94 -3.17 -25.23 -8.69
CA ASN A 94 -2.11 -25.84 -9.47
C ASN A 94 -1.39 -26.91 -8.62
N PRO A 95 -1.20 -28.14 -9.14
CA PRO A 95 -0.57 -29.23 -8.37
C PRO A 95 0.88 -28.94 -8.00
N ARG A 96 1.58 -28.09 -8.77
CA ARG A 96 2.97 -27.67 -8.50
C ARG A 96 3.08 -26.59 -7.42
N GLY A 97 1.98 -26.18 -6.80
CA GLY A 97 1.96 -25.18 -5.73
C GLY A 97 1.41 -23.82 -6.13
N THR A 98 1.49 -22.88 -5.19
CA THR A 98 0.97 -21.52 -5.34
C THR A 98 1.92 -20.64 -6.14
N ALA A 99 1.36 -19.68 -6.88
CA ALA A 99 2.17 -18.65 -7.50
C ALA A 99 2.95 -17.88 -6.43
N LEU A 100 4.20 -17.56 -6.73
CA LEU A 100 5.03 -16.78 -5.83
C LEU A 100 4.48 -15.35 -5.70
N SER A 101 4.45 -14.84 -4.47
CA SER A 101 4.13 -13.44 -4.17
C SER A 101 5.38 -12.57 -4.15
N ASP A 102 5.17 -11.27 -4.07
CA ASP A 102 6.19 -10.26 -3.73
C ASP A 102 6.44 -10.12 -2.21
N VAL A 103 6.03 -11.12 -1.41
CA VAL A 103 6.35 -11.23 0.03
C VAL A 103 6.83 -12.64 0.32
N TRP A 104 8.08 -12.80 0.78
CA TRP A 104 8.73 -14.07 1.08
C TRP A 104 9.07 -14.16 2.57
N ARG A 105 8.31 -14.98 3.30
CA ARG A 105 8.41 -15.12 4.76
C ARG A 105 9.45 -16.17 5.20
N ASP A 106 9.96 -16.97 4.27
CA ASP A 106 10.88 -18.09 4.47
C ASP A 106 12.23 -17.81 3.76
N ALA A 107 12.62 -16.53 3.71
CA ALA A 107 13.67 -16.02 2.84
C ALA A 107 15.10 -16.23 3.38
N THR A 108 15.53 -17.48 3.54
CA THR A 108 16.97 -17.76 3.74
C THR A 108 17.77 -17.38 2.47
N PRO A 109 19.08 -17.08 2.57
CA PRO A 109 19.88 -16.74 1.40
C PRO A 109 19.78 -17.76 0.25
N GLU A 110 19.72 -19.05 0.58
CA GLU A 110 19.61 -20.16 -0.38
C GLU A 110 18.24 -20.15 -1.07
N VAL A 111 17.17 -19.96 -0.30
CA VAL A 111 15.79 -19.87 -0.81
C VAL A 111 15.64 -18.66 -1.73
N VAL A 112 16.18 -17.50 -1.32
CA VAL A 112 16.18 -16.27 -2.10
C VAL A 112 16.89 -16.48 -3.44
N ALA A 113 18.12 -17.01 -3.39
CA ALA A 113 18.89 -17.29 -4.59
C ALA A 113 18.15 -18.27 -5.50
N HIS A 114 17.67 -19.40 -4.98
CA HIS A 114 16.92 -20.39 -5.76
C HIS A 114 15.68 -19.78 -6.43
N ARG A 115 14.87 -18.99 -5.71
CA ARG A 115 13.69 -18.32 -6.27
C ARG A 115 14.03 -17.28 -7.33
N LEU A 116 15.08 -16.47 -7.11
CA LEU A 116 15.54 -15.52 -8.12
C LEU A 116 15.98 -16.24 -9.39
N ARG A 117 16.77 -17.30 -9.28
CA ARG A 117 17.17 -18.13 -10.43
C ARG A 117 15.95 -18.70 -11.15
N ALA A 118 15.00 -19.26 -10.41
CA ALA A 118 13.77 -19.82 -10.97
C ALA A 118 12.90 -18.76 -11.67
N LEU A 119 12.84 -17.52 -11.16
CA LEU A 119 12.05 -16.43 -11.74
C LEU A 119 12.68 -15.83 -12.99
N THR A 120 14.01 -15.73 -13.00
CA THR A 120 14.76 -14.93 -13.99
C THR A 120 15.52 -15.77 -15.00
N GLY A 121 15.66 -17.08 -14.77
CA GLY A 121 16.51 -17.94 -15.60
C GLY A 121 17.99 -17.56 -15.51
N ASN A 122 18.43 -16.97 -14.39
CA ASN A 122 19.74 -16.34 -14.19
C ASN A 122 20.02 -15.12 -15.08
N ASN A 123 19.03 -14.59 -15.78
CA ASN A 123 19.21 -13.41 -16.62
C ASN A 123 18.90 -12.12 -15.84
N TYR A 124 19.82 -11.73 -14.94
CA TYR A 124 19.74 -10.49 -14.18
C TYR A 124 21.12 -10.01 -13.72
N THR A 125 21.25 -8.70 -13.53
CA THR A 125 22.36 -8.07 -12.82
C THR A 125 21.97 -7.90 -11.36
N LEU A 126 22.83 -8.33 -10.43
CA LEU A 126 22.60 -8.15 -8.99
C LEU A 126 23.46 -7.00 -8.47
N LEU A 127 22.84 -6.08 -7.73
CA LEU A 127 23.52 -5.07 -6.92
C LEU A 127 23.14 -5.30 -5.45
N ASN A 128 24.13 -5.52 -4.59
CA ASN A 128 23.92 -5.57 -3.14
C ASN A 128 24.28 -4.20 -2.54
N LEU A 129 23.35 -3.59 -1.83
CA LEU A 129 23.62 -2.41 -1.01
C LEU A 129 24.21 -2.90 0.32
N CYS A 130 25.53 -3.00 0.38
CA CYS A 130 26.23 -3.36 1.61
C CYS A 130 26.19 -2.17 2.58
N HIS A 131 25.78 -2.42 3.82
CA HIS A 131 26.00 -1.48 4.92
C HIS A 131 27.50 -1.56 5.26
N SER A 132 28.28 -0.51 4.95
CA SER A 132 29.57 -0.34 5.61
C SER A 132 29.28 -0.27 7.10
N GLY A 133 29.91 -1.14 7.91
CA GLY A 133 29.61 -1.40 9.32
C GLY A 133 29.77 -0.22 10.29
N ARG A 134 29.09 0.89 10.02
CA ARG A 134 28.72 1.83 11.07
C ARG A 134 27.64 1.14 11.89
N SER A 135 27.83 1.17 13.21
CA SER A 135 26.80 0.94 14.21
C SER A 135 25.50 1.66 13.80
N GLU A 136 24.40 1.35 14.48
CA GLU A 136 23.13 2.09 14.37
C GLU A 136 23.24 3.57 14.81
N GLU A 137 24.32 4.27 14.49
CA GLU A 137 24.30 5.71 14.37
C GLU A 137 23.24 6.06 13.34
N SER A 138 22.16 6.65 13.84
CA SER A 138 21.20 7.39 13.05
C SER A 138 21.96 8.16 11.98
N LEU A 139 21.85 7.76 10.70
CA LEU A 139 22.23 8.65 9.61
C LEU A 139 21.41 9.93 9.81
N SER A 140 22.03 10.92 10.43
CA SER A 140 21.50 12.25 10.58
C SER A 140 21.57 12.85 9.19
N PHE A 141 20.45 12.80 8.49
CA PHE A 141 20.28 13.70 7.36
C PHE A 141 20.41 15.12 7.92
N PRO A 142 21.12 16.04 7.25
CA PRO A 142 21.12 17.43 7.67
C PRO A 142 19.67 17.85 7.80
N VAL A 143 19.22 18.00 9.04
CA VAL A 143 17.93 18.59 9.34
C VAL A 143 18.10 20.00 8.83
N THR A 144 17.54 20.25 7.66
CA THR A 144 17.25 21.62 7.27
C THR A 144 16.28 22.05 8.36
N THR A 145 16.77 22.86 9.29
CA THR A 145 15.93 23.70 10.12
C THR A 145 15.28 24.68 9.17
N GLU A 146 14.34 24.20 8.36
CA GLU A 146 13.26 25.04 7.91
C GLU A 146 12.62 25.48 9.22
N THR A 147 12.82 26.74 9.56
CA THR A 147 11.96 27.45 10.50
C THR A 147 10.57 27.39 9.89
N LEU A 148 9.88 26.28 10.10
CA LEU A 148 8.47 26.13 9.79
C LEU A 148 7.82 27.16 10.68
N CYS A 149 7.54 28.33 10.11
CA CYS A 149 6.77 29.38 10.76
C CYS A 149 5.64 28.68 11.49
N SER A 150 5.55 28.86 12.80
CA SER A 150 4.44 28.35 13.58
C SER A 150 3.19 28.91 12.92
N ALA A 151 2.45 28.09 12.17
CA ALA A 151 1.16 28.49 11.65
C ALA A 151 0.37 28.98 12.87
N GLN A 152 0.00 30.27 12.86
CA GLN A 152 -0.93 30.86 13.81
C GLN A 152 -2.31 30.29 13.49
N GLY A 153 -2.53 29.06 13.93
CA GLY A 153 -3.78 28.33 13.73
C GLY A 153 -4.39 27.97 15.07
N ASP A 154 -5.71 27.86 15.10
CA ASP A 154 -6.40 27.30 16.26
C ASP A 154 -6.10 25.81 16.36
N LYS A 155 -6.12 25.28 17.59
CA LYS A 155 -6.04 23.83 17.80
C LYS A 155 -7.24 23.17 17.09
N PRO A 156 -7.03 22.06 16.36
CA PRO A 156 -8.13 21.38 15.72
C PRO A 156 -9.11 20.84 16.77
N GLU A 157 -10.40 20.88 16.44
CA GLU A 157 -11.44 20.32 17.29
C GLU A 157 -11.30 18.81 17.35
N LEU A 158 -11.25 18.28 18.57
CA LEU A 158 -11.11 16.84 18.80
C LEU A 158 -12.42 16.11 18.54
N ASP A 159 -12.29 14.83 18.22
CA ASP A 159 -13.37 13.89 17.94
C ASP A 159 -14.30 14.33 16.80
N ARG A 160 -13.72 15.05 15.82
CA ARG A 160 -14.45 15.60 14.67
C ARG A 160 -13.96 15.07 13.33
N VAL A 161 -14.91 14.98 12.39
CA VAL A 161 -14.63 14.80 10.95
C VAL A 161 -14.80 16.15 10.28
N HIS A 162 -13.72 16.67 9.70
CA HIS A 162 -13.70 17.93 8.98
C HIS A 162 -13.91 17.68 7.49
N HIS A 163 -14.90 18.33 6.90
CA HIS A 163 -15.04 18.41 5.45
C HIS A 163 -14.01 19.41 4.92
N ALA A 164 -12.85 18.92 4.50
CA ALA A 164 -11.72 19.76 4.13
C ALA A 164 -10.75 19.01 3.18
N ASP A 165 -10.07 19.78 2.33
CA ASP A 165 -8.87 19.33 1.65
C ASP A 165 -7.75 19.08 2.68
N CYS A 166 -7.07 17.94 2.55
CA CYS A 166 -6.11 17.51 3.56
C CYS A 166 -4.87 18.40 3.63
N VAL A 167 -4.43 18.95 2.50
CA VAL A 167 -3.26 19.85 2.47
C VAL A 167 -3.64 21.19 3.09
N SER A 168 -4.78 21.76 2.71
CA SER A 168 -5.27 23.02 3.26
C SER A 168 -5.51 22.94 4.77
N PHE A 169 -6.08 21.84 5.25
CA PHE A 169 -6.24 21.60 6.69
C PHE A 169 -4.88 21.47 7.39
N LEU A 170 -3.96 20.68 6.81
CA LEU A 170 -2.61 20.56 7.33
C LEU A 170 -1.87 21.90 7.34
N ASP A 171 -2.08 22.80 6.38
CA ASP A 171 -1.44 24.12 6.38
C ASP A 171 -1.98 25.01 7.52
N SER A 172 -3.26 24.83 7.90
CA SER A 172 -3.92 25.62 8.96
C SER A 172 -3.58 25.18 10.39
N VAL A 173 -3.28 23.90 10.63
CA VAL A 173 -3.12 23.35 11.97
C VAL A 173 -1.75 23.70 12.57
N PRO A 174 -1.61 24.02 13.87
CA PRO A 174 -0.30 24.24 14.51
C PRO A 174 0.65 23.04 14.41
N ALA A 175 1.96 23.31 14.43
CA ALA A 175 2.95 22.24 14.49
C ALA A 175 2.83 21.47 15.82
N GLY A 176 3.04 20.16 15.81
CA GLY A 176 2.93 19.34 17.02
C GLY A 176 1.52 19.26 17.62
N SER A 177 0.49 19.21 16.77
CA SER A 177 -0.91 19.06 17.19
C SER A 177 -1.30 17.61 17.48
N PHE A 178 -0.64 16.63 16.86
CA PHE A 178 -1.07 15.22 16.89
C PHE A 178 0.00 14.27 17.45
N ASP A 179 -0.40 13.27 18.21
CA ASP A 179 0.50 12.26 18.78
C ASP A 179 0.80 11.13 17.77
N LEU A 180 -0.21 10.77 16.97
CA LEU A 180 -0.13 9.76 15.92
C LEU A 180 -0.83 10.25 14.66
N CYS A 181 -0.14 10.22 13.52
CA CYS A 181 -0.74 10.43 12.21
C CYS A 181 -0.76 9.11 11.43
N PHE A 182 -1.90 8.75 10.84
CA PHE A 182 -2.03 7.62 9.93
C PHE A 182 -2.61 8.10 8.60
N ALA A 183 -2.00 7.76 7.48
CA ALA A 183 -2.46 8.16 6.16
C ALA A 183 -2.63 6.95 5.22
N ASP A 184 -3.81 6.83 4.62
CA ASP A 184 -4.11 5.92 3.50
C ASP A 184 -4.61 6.73 2.28
N PRO A 185 -3.70 7.41 1.54
CA PRO A 185 -4.06 8.29 0.43
C PRO A 185 -4.68 7.51 -0.75
N PRO A 186 -5.28 8.20 -1.74
CA PRO A 186 -5.45 7.65 -3.09
C PRO A 186 -4.12 7.19 -3.68
N TYR A 187 -4.11 6.08 -4.44
CA TYR A 187 -2.88 5.41 -4.91
C TYR A 187 -2.56 5.68 -6.38
N ASN A 188 -3.21 6.65 -7.01
CA ASN A 188 -3.10 6.95 -8.43
C ASN A 188 -3.33 5.71 -9.31
N LEU A 189 -4.40 4.95 -9.01
CA LEU A 189 -4.78 3.70 -9.67
C LEU A 189 -5.96 3.87 -10.63
N ALA A 190 -6.34 5.11 -10.91
CA ALA A 190 -7.46 5.50 -11.74
C ALA A 190 -8.79 4.96 -11.18
N LYS A 191 -8.94 4.97 -9.85
CA LYS A 191 -10.20 4.68 -9.16
C LYS A 191 -11.13 5.89 -9.27
N LEU A 192 -12.43 5.60 -9.33
CA LEU A 192 -13.46 6.64 -9.33
C LEU A 192 -13.73 7.05 -7.87
N TYR A 193 -13.15 8.17 -7.46
CA TYR A 193 -13.52 8.91 -6.26
C TYR A 193 -14.41 10.08 -6.67
N SER A 194 -15.31 10.54 -5.79
CA SER A 194 -16.02 11.78 -6.05
C SER A 194 -15.10 12.95 -5.68
N GLY A 195 -15.04 13.99 -6.52
CA GLY A 195 -14.25 15.20 -6.24
C GLY A 195 -12.72 15.07 -6.30
N TYR A 196 -12.15 13.91 -6.67
CA TYR A 196 -10.70 13.71 -6.80
C TYR A 196 -10.32 12.87 -8.03
N ASP A 197 -9.33 13.35 -8.80
CA ASP A 197 -8.75 12.62 -9.92
C ASP A 197 -7.60 11.70 -9.49
N ASP A 198 -7.86 10.38 -9.47
CA ASP A 198 -6.89 9.33 -9.13
C ASP A 198 -6.09 8.85 -10.35
N ALA A 199 -5.96 9.67 -11.40
CA ALA A 199 -5.24 9.36 -12.63
C ALA A 199 -4.25 10.45 -13.08
N GLN A 200 -3.61 11.12 -12.12
CA GLN A 200 -2.65 12.19 -12.36
C GLN A 200 -1.33 11.71 -12.98
N ALA A 201 -0.60 12.64 -13.61
CA ALA A 201 0.77 12.37 -14.02
C ALA A 201 1.64 12.05 -12.80
N GLU A 202 2.62 11.16 -12.96
CA GLU A 202 3.41 10.66 -11.83
C GLU A 202 4.09 11.77 -11.02
N HIS A 203 4.64 12.79 -11.70
CA HIS A 203 5.31 13.91 -11.03
C HIS A 203 4.34 14.83 -10.28
N GLU A 204 3.13 15.05 -10.82
CA GLU A 204 2.08 15.86 -10.15
C GLU A 204 1.58 15.15 -8.90
N TYR A 205 1.30 13.84 -9.01
CA TYR A 205 0.88 13.03 -7.86
C TYR A 205 1.94 13.01 -6.76
N LEU A 206 3.22 12.83 -7.12
CA LEU A 206 4.32 12.86 -6.14
C LEU A 206 4.49 14.25 -5.51
N ALA A 207 4.37 15.34 -6.28
CA ALA A 207 4.43 16.70 -5.76
C ALA A 207 3.27 16.99 -4.78
N TRP A 208 2.06 16.52 -5.09
CA TRP A 208 0.93 16.59 -4.17
C TRP A 208 1.20 15.74 -2.91
N CYS A 209 1.76 14.54 -3.06
CA CYS A 209 2.18 13.71 -1.92
C CYS A 209 3.18 14.41 -1.01
N ASP A 210 4.19 15.05 -1.58
CA ASP A 210 5.21 15.76 -0.82
C ASP A 210 4.64 16.87 0.05
N ARG A 211 3.57 17.55 -0.40
CA ARG A 211 2.88 18.58 0.37
C ARG A 211 2.24 18.02 1.64
N TRP A 212 1.36 17.01 1.53
CA TRP A 212 0.73 16.46 2.73
C TRP A 212 1.70 15.66 3.61
N LEU A 213 2.72 15.00 3.04
CA LEU A 213 3.78 14.34 3.82
C LEU A 213 4.56 15.36 4.67
N THR A 214 4.90 16.51 4.09
CA THR A 214 5.56 17.61 4.80
C THR A 214 4.64 18.18 5.89
N GLY A 215 3.36 18.37 5.58
CA GLY A 215 2.34 18.78 6.53
C GLY A 215 2.24 17.82 7.72
N LEU A 216 2.19 16.50 7.48
CA LEU A 216 2.18 15.47 8.53
C LEU A 216 3.42 15.53 9.42
N ALA A 217 4.62 15.62 8.83
CA ALA A 217 5.87 15.72 9.58
C ALA A 217 5.91 16.97 10.49
N ARG A 218 5.30 18.07 10.05
CA ARG A 218 5.14 19.29 10.86
C ARG A 218 4.09 19.11 11.96
N ALA A 219 2.93 18.55 11.63
CA ALA A 219 1.77 18.47 12.51
C ALA A 219 1.92 17.42 13.63
N VAL A 220 2.71 16.37 13.45
CA VAL A 220 2.99 15.40 14.51
C VAL A 220 3.88 16.01 15.62
N LYS A 221 3.67 15.63 16.88
CA LYS A 221 4.45 16.06 18.05
C LYS A 221 5.85 15.42 18.06
N PRO A 222 6.87 16.04 18.68
CA PRO A 222 8.12 15.34 19.00
C PRO A 222 7.84 14.03 19.73
N GLY A 223 8.49 12.94 19.33
CA GLY A 223 8.22 11.58 19.83
C GLY A 223 6.94 10.92 19.29
N GLY A 224 6.08 11.68 18.61
CA GLY A 224 4.90 11.16 17.93
C GLY A 224 5.24 10.39 16.65
N SER A 225 4.30 9.57 16.20
CA SER A 225 4.50 8.66 15.07
C SER A 225 3.72 9.08 13.81
N VAL A 226 4.30 8.79 12.65
CA VAL A 226 3.64 8.92 11.33
C VAL A 226 3.66 7.56 10.65
N PHE A 227 2.47 7.11 10.26
CA PHE A 227 2.26 5.91 9.46
C PHE A 227 1.69 6.28 8.09
N VAL A 228 2.30 5.77 7.02
CA VAL A 228 1.81 5.99 5.65
C VAL A 228 1.65 4.65 4.95
N LEU A 229 0.42 4.31 4.60
CA LEU A 229 0.08 3.12 3.85
C LEU A 229 0.06 3.45 2.35
N ASN A 230 0.82 2.70 1.55
CA ASN A 230 0.76 2.83 0.09
C ASN A 230 1.26 1.57 -0.62
N LEU A 231 1.21 1.55 -1.95
CA LEU A 231 1.93 0.57 -2.76
C LEU A 231 3.45 0.80 -2.64
N PRO A 232 4.28 -0.26 -2.67
CA PRO A 232 5.74 -0.12 -2.61
C PRO A 232 6.33 0.83 -3.64
N LYS A 233 5.72 0.89 -4.84
CA LYS A 233 6.09 1.86 -5.89
C LYS A 233 6.12 3.29 -5.34
N TRP A 234 5.03 3.71 -4.70
CA TRP A 234 4.86 5.07 -4.21
C TRP A 234 5.56 5.29 -2.87
N ALA A 235 5.52 4.29 -1.99
CA ALA A 235 6.17 4.36 -0.69
C ALA A 235 7.70 4.57 -0.77
N MET A 236 8.36 4.13 -1.87
CA MET A 236 9.76 4.49 -2.14
C MET A 236 9.98 6.00 -2.18
N HIS A 237 9.12 6.72 -2.89
CA HIS A 237 9.21 8.17 -3.04
C HIS A 237 8.81 8.88 -1.75
N HIS A 238 7.72 8.42 -1.10
CA HIS A 238 7.29 8.98 0.18
C HIS A 238 8.38 8.90 1.25
N ALA A 239 9.11 7.78 1.29
CA ALA A 239 10.23 7.60 2.20
C ALA A 239 11.37 8.60 1.95
N VAL A 240 11.65 9.00 0.70
CA VAL A 240 12.65 10.04 0.40
C VAL A 240 12.25 11.36 1.06
N THR A 241 10.98 11.74 0.96
CA THR A 241 10.46 12.98 1.55
C THR A 241 10.45 12.93 3.08
N LEU A 242 10.03 11.81 3.67
CA LEU A 242 9.98 11.64 5.12
C LEU A 242 11.37 11.52 5.75
N ASN A 243 12.33 10.85 5.11
CA ASN A 243 13.70 10.68 5.63
C ASN A 243 14.42 12.02 5.89
N ARG A 244 14.00 13.11 5.25
CA ARG A 244 14.59 14.45 5.44
C ARG A 244 14.10 15.16 6.71
N ARG A 245 13.00 14.68 7.30
CA ARG A 245 12.24 15.40 8.34
C ARG A 245 11.94 14.54 9.58
N LEU A 246 11.83 13.24 9.38
CA LEU A 246 11.46 12.29 10.40
C LEU A 246 12.47 11.13 10.45
N ASP A 247 12.35 10.44 11.56
CA ASP A 247 13.28 9.45 12.00
C ASP A 247 12.74 8.07 11.60
N TYR A 248 13.36 7.43 10.60
CA TYR A 248 12.89 6.14 10.07
C TYR A 248 12.87 5.07 11.16
N ARG A 249 11.75 4.38 11.33
CA ARG A 249 11.61 3.25 12.26
C ARG A 249 11.55 1.93 11.50
N GLN A 250 10.52 1.75 10.67
CA GLN A 250 10.30 0.50 9.95
C GLN A 250 9.58 0.68 8.62
N TRP A 251 9.83 -0.27 7.72
CA TRP A 251 9.02 -0.54 6.55
C TRP A 251 8.21 -1.79 6.85
N ILE A 252 6.96 -1.62 7.25
CA ILE A 252 6.08 -2.74 7.59
C ILE A 252 5.43 -3.24 6.30
N VAL A 253 5.46 -4.55 6.10
CA VAL A 253 4.90 -5.27 4.96
C VAL A 253 3.55 -5.81 5.38
N TRP A 254 2.47 -5.20 4.91
CA TRP A 254 1.14 -5.79 5.05
C TRP A 254 0.93 -6.79 3.91
N ASP A 255 1.03 -8.10 4.23
CA ASP A 255 0.87 -9.22 3.30
C ASP A 255 -0.61 -9.49 3.03
N ALA A 256 -1.13 -8.78 2.04
CA ALA A 256 -2.53 -8.74 1.66
C ALA A 256 -2.75 -9.31 0.25
N LEU A 257 -2.45 -10.60 0.09
CA LEU A 257 -2.62 -11.42 -1.12
C LEU A 257 -3.76 -10.98 -2.05
N SER A 258 -3.55 -11.07 -3.37
CA SER A 258 -4.56 -10.83 -4.41
C SER A 258 -4.78 -12.05 -5.31
N GLU A 259 -5.66 -11.91 -6.30
CA GLU A 259 -5.81 -12.93 -7.35
C GLU A 259 -4.58 -12.92 -8.28
N PRO A 260 -3.98 -14.08 -8.58
CA PRO A 260 -2.85 -14.17 -9.50
C PRO A 260 -3.33 -14.06 -10.95
N ARG A 261 -2.76 -13.10 -11.72
CA ARG A 261 -3.03 -12.92 -13.17
C ARG A 261 -1.80 -13.22 -14.03
N GLY A 262 -1.16 -14.37 -13.82
CA GLY A 262 0.01 -14.82 -14.61
C GLY A 262 1.33 -14.09 -14.32
N LYS A 263 1.36 -13.21 -13.32
CA LYS A 263 2.54 -12.45 -12.87
C LYS A 263 2.96 -12.88 -11.47
N LEU A 264 4.07 -12.33 -10.96
CA LEU A 264 4.36 -12.37 -9.54
C LEU A 264 3.15 -11.78 -8.79
N MET A 265 2.64 -12.49 -7.80
CA MET A 265 1.37 -12.15 -7.16
C MET A 265 1.56 -10.94 -6.24
N PRO A 266 0.89 -9.81 -6.50
CA PRO A 266 1.01 -8.64 -5.65
C PRO A 266 0.29 -8.89 -4.32
N ALA A 267 1.06 -8.82 -3.25
CA ALA A 267 0.61 -9.03 -1.88
C ALA A 267 1.15 -7.95 -0.94
N HIS A 268 2.23 -7.25 -1.33
CA HIS A 268 2.88 -6.23 -0.52
C HIS A 268 2.17 -4.88 -0.56
N TYR A 269 1.60 -4.46 0.57
CA TYR A 269 1.33 -3.04 0.87
C TYR A 269 2.39 -2.54 1.85
N ALA A 270 3.01 -1.40 1.54
CA ALA A 270 4.01 -0.79 2.38
C ALA A 270 3.33 0.12 3.40
N LEU A 271 3.58 -0.14 4.68
CA LEU A 271 3.20 0.70 5.79
C LEU A 271 4.49 1.30 6.36
N LEU A 272 4.81 2.51 5.91
CA LEU A 272 5.95 3.27 6.41
C LEU A 272 5.69 3.69 7.84
N TRP A 273 6.67 3.54 8.72
CA TRP A 273 6.62 4.04 10.10
C TRP A 273 7.83 4.92 10.41
N TYR A 274 7.53 6.14 10.81
CA TYR A 274 8.47 7.17 11.21
C TYR A 274 8.08 7.76 12.56
N THR A 275 9.04 8.33 13.28
CA THR A 275 8.79 9.14 14.48
C THR A 275 9.42 10.51 14.34
N LYS A 276 8.87 11.53 15.00
CA LYS A 276 9.47 12.86 14.98
C LYS A 276 10.57 13.00 16.03
N PRO A 277 11.75 13.53 15.67
CA PRO A 277 12.82 13.79 16.62
C PRO A 277 12.41 14.86 17.65
N GLY A 278 13.19 14.96 18.74
CA GLY A 278 13.00 15.97 19.79
C GLY A 278 12.32 15.45 21.06
N ALA A 279 11.86 14.20 21.09
CA ALA A 279 11.45 13.49 22.32
C ALA A 279 11.53 11.97 22.11
N PRO A 280 11.59 11.16 23.20
CA PRO A 280 11.52 9.70 23.09
C PRO A 280 10.23 9.24 22.40
N PRO A 281 10.31 8.30 21.44
CA PRO A 281 9.14 7.84 20.70
C PRO A 281 8.20 6.96 21.55
N VAL A 282 6.91 7.03 21.27
CA VAL A 282 5.93 6.07 21.81
C VAL A 282 5.98 4.78 21.01
N MET A 283 6.46 3.70 21.62
CA MET A 283 6.57 2.36 21.01
C MET A 283 6.15 1.30 22.04
N ASN A 284 4.86 0.97 22.06
CA ASN A 284 4.33 0.00 23.00
C ASN A 284 4.58 -1.43 22.51
N GLU A 285 4.71 -2.36 23.47
CA GLU A 285 4.75 -3.78 23.15
C GLU A 285 3.38 -4.26 22.67
N LEU A 286 3.38 -5.02 21.58
CA LEU A 286 2.18 -5.65 21.05
C LEU A 286 2.07 -7.09 21.54
N PRO A 287 0.85 -7.58 21.82
CA PRO A 287 0.64 -8.98 22.18
C PRO A 287 1.08 -9.90 21.02
N PRO A 288 1.62 -11.08 21.33
CA PRO A 288 2.08 -12.00 20.31
C PRO A 288 0.89 -12.58 19.53
N ILE A 289 1.15 -12.97 18.28
CA ILE A 289 0.14 -13.47 17.33
C ILE A 289 0.25 -14.97 17.15
N ASP A 290 -0.78 -15.58 16.57
CA ASP A 290 -0.75 -17.01 16.23
C ASP A 290 0.42 -17.35 15.31
N ALA A 291 1.12 -18.47 15.58
CA ALA A 291 2.21 -18.92 14.73
C ALA A 291 1.74 -19.18 13.27
N PRO A 292 2.56 -18.84 12.25
CA PRO A 292 2.19 -18.92 10.84
C PRO A 292 1.88 -20.34 10.33
N LYS A 293 2.19 -21.38 11.12
CA LYS A 293 1.80 -22.77 10.86
C LYS A 293 0.31 -23.05 11.08
N TYR A 294 -0.43 -22.13 11.69
CA TYR A 294 -1.87 -22.25 11.90
C TYR A 294 -2.68 -21.40 10.93
N CYS A 295 -3.86 -21.88 10.53
CA CYS A 295 -4.79 -21.09 9.73
C CYS A 295 -5.66 -20.18 10.63
N LEU A 296 -6.08 -19.03 10.09
CA LEU A 296 -6.85 -18.01 10.81
C LEU A 296 -8.37 -18.25 10.79
N ARG A 297 -8.82 -19.48 10.54
CA ARG A 297 -10.25 -19.81 10.49
C ARG A 297 -10.79 -19.90 11.91
N ALA A 298 -11.85 -19.14 12.22
CA ALA A 298 -12.43 -19.06 13.56
C ALA A 298 -12.66 -20.43 14.22
N GLY A 299 -13.32 -21.37 13.52
CA GLY A 299 -13.57 -22.72 14.05
C GLY A 299 -12.30 -23.56 14.25
N CYS A 300 -11.22 -23.31 13.50
CA CYS A 300 -9.93 -23.95 13.75
C CYS A 300 -9.25 -23.34 14.97
N ILE A 301 -9.30 -22.01 15.12
CA ILE A 301 -8.72 -21.29 16.25
C ILE A 301 -9.35 -21.77 17.55
N GLN A 302 -10.69 -21.80 17.63
CA GLN A 302 -11.40 -22.25 18.83
C GLN A 302 -11.01 -23.68 19.23
N LYS A 303 -11.10 -24.63 18.29
CA LYS A 303 -10.79 -26.05 18.55
C LYS A 303 -9.33 -26.28 18.92
N ARG A 304 -8.38 -25.68 18.18
CA ARG A 304 -6.95 -25.91 18.43
C ARG A 304 -6.52 -25.33 19.77
N LYS A 305 -7.02 -24.14 20.14
CA LYS A 305 -6.72 -23.51 21.42
C LYS A 305 -7.30 -24.31 22.60
N ALA A 306 -8.53 -24.80 22.47
CA ALA A 306 -9.14 -25.69 23.46
C ALA A 306 -8.33 -27.00 23.64
N ALA A 307 -7.66 -27.46 22.59
CA ALA A 307 -6.76 -28.61 22.62
C ALA A 307 -5.30 -28.26 23.02
N GLY A 308 -5.03 -27.06 23.54
CA GLY A 308 -3.68 -26.63 23.96
C GLY A 308 -2.72 -26.24 22.83
N ASN A 309 -3.15 -26.29 21.57
CA ASN A 309 -2.32 -25.94 20.40
C ASN A 309 -2.39 -24.43 20.12
N ASP A 310 -1.74 -23.61 20.96
CA ASP A 310 -1.74 -22.15 20.85
C ASP A 310 -0.36 -21.49 20.71
N ASP A 311 0.55 -22.11 19.97
CA ASP A 311 1.86 -21.51 19.73
C ASP A 311 1.75 -20.10 19.16
N LYS A 312 2.49 -19.17 19.78
CA LYS A 312 2.55 -17.77 19.42
C LYS A 312 3.93 -17.39 18.89
N VAL A 313 3.94 -16.32 18.11
CA VAL A 313 5.16 -15.63 17.70
C VAL A 313 5.02 -14.14 17.98
N PRO A 314 6.11 -13.42 18.27
CA PRO A 314 6.10 -11.97 18.33
C PRO A 314 5.59 -11.34 17.03
N VAL A 315 5.02 -10.15 17.12
CA VAL A 315 4.69 -9.36 15.93
C VAL A 315 5.98 -8.89 15.29
N THR A 316 6.16 -9.20 14.00
CA THR A 316 7.30 -8.73 13.20
C THR A 316 6.88 -7.60 12.27
N ASN A 317 7.79 -7.15 11.40
CA ASN A 317 7.49 -6.18 10.35
C ASN A 317 6.75 -6.79 9.13
N ILE A 318 6.44 -8.10 9.12
CA ILE A 318 5.55 -8.70 8.11
C ILE A 318 4.21 -9.06 8.76
N TRP A 319 3.19 -8.25 8.49
CA TRP A 319 1.83 -8.44 9.01
C TRP A 319 1.02 -9.29 8.03
N TRP A 320 1.02 -10.60 8.26
CA TRP A 320 0.31 -11.59 7.42
C TRP A 320 -1.04 -12.03 8.01
N ASP A 321 -1.29 -11.72 9.29
CA ASP A 321 -2.47 -12.17 10.05
C ASP A 321 -3.66 -11.20 10.00
N ILE A 322 -3.55 -10.16 9.17
CA ILE A 322 -4.58 -9.15 8.93
C ILE A 322 -4.97 -9.24 7.45
N HIS A 323 -6.20 -9.64 7.16
CA HIS A 323 -6.68 -9.79 5.80
C HIS A 323 -7.52 -8.59 5.35
N ARG A 324 -7.43 -8.25 4.05
CA ARG A 324 -8.33 -7.29 3.43
C ARG A 324 -9.78 -7.77 3.50
N ILE A 325 -10.69 -6.81 3.62
CA ILE A 325 -12.13 -7.06 3.56
C ILE A 325 -12.50 -7.43 2.11
N ARG A 326 -12.81 -8.72 1.89
CA ARG A 326 -13.12 -9.24 0.55
C ARG A 326 -14.60 -9.51 0.33
N HIS A 327 -15.29 -10.07 1.31
CA HIS A 327 -16.68 -10.50 1.16
C HIS A 327 -17.62 -9.31 1.08
N ARG A 328 -18.57 -9.38 0.14
CA ARG A 328 -19.52 -8.28 -0.12
C ARG A 328 -20.33 -7.89 1.12
N ARG A 329 -20.72 -8.87 1.93
CA ARG A 329 -21.47 -8.66 3.19
C ARG A 329 -20.71 -7.82 4.23
N ASP A 330 -19.38 -7.82 4.14
CA ASP A 330 -18.51 -7.17 5.14
C ASP A 330 -18.01 -5.80 4.64
N ARG A 331 -18.36 -5.41 3.41
CA ARG A 331 -17.97 -4.12 2.80
C ARG A 331 -18.99 -3.04 3.09
N ASP A 332 -18.50 -1.82 3.31
CA ASP A 332 -19.31 -0.61 3.41
C ASP A 332 -19.41 0.13 2.05
N ALA A 333 -19.89 1.38 2.11
CA ALA A 333 -19.98 2.27 0.95
C ALA A 333 -18.61 2.63 0.34
N HIS A 334 -17.50 2.50 1.10
CA HIS A 334 -16.18 2.83 0.61
C HIS A 334 -15.60 1.71 -0.27
N PRO A 335 -15.08 2.01 -1.47
CA PRO A 335 -14.56 0.99 -2.36
C PRO A 335 -13.32 0.27 -1.81
N CYS A 336 -12.57 0.92 -0.92
CA CYS A 336 -11.25 0.49 -0.43
C CYS A 336 -11.19 0.52 1.09
N GLN A 337 -12.17 -0.10 1.75
CA GLN A 337 -12.26 -0.12 3.20
C GLN A 337 -11.06 -0.85 3.86
N LEU A 338 -10.43 -0.21 4.84
CA LEU A 338 -9.40 -0.82 5.69
C LEU A 338 -10.02 -1.70 6.79
N PRO A 339 -9.38 -2.84 7.13
CA PRO A 339 -9.79 -3.65 8.27
C PRO A 339 -9.46 -2.95 9.60
N GLU A 340 -10.41 -2.95 10.55
CA GLU A 340 -10.23 -2.30 11.87
C GLU A 340 -8.99 -2.84 12.60
N LYS A 341 -8.72 -4.15 12.50
CA LYS A 341 -7.55 -4.81 13.10
C LYS A 341 -6.20 -4.22 12.65
N LEU A 342 -6.13 -3.63 11.44
CA LEU A 342 -4.93 -2.94 10.98
C LEU A 342 -4.70 -1.65 11.77
N LEU A 343 -5.74 -0.82 11.87
CA LEU A 343 -5.69 0.44 12.61
C LEU A 343 -5.50 0.19 14.10
N GLU A 344 -6.12 -0.85 14.64
CA GLU A 344 -5.98 -1.23 16.05
C GLU A 344 -4.52 -1.52 16.38
N ARG A 345 -3.84 -2.30 15.53
CA ARG A 345 -2.41 -2.59 15.70
C ARG A 345 -1.54 -1.34 15.61
N VAL A 346 -1.81 -0.46 14.64
CA VAL A 346 -1.08 0.81 14.48
C VAL A 346 -1.25 1.71 15.71
N ILE A 347 -2.49 1.93 16.13
CA ILE A 347 -2.81 2.82 17.26
C ILE A 347 -2.26 2.26 18.57
N LEU A 348 -2.38 0.96 18.82
CA LEU A 348 -1.80 0.33 20.01
C LEU A 348 -0.28 0.41 20.02
N LEU A 349 0.39 0.23 18.88
CA LEU A 349 1.85 0.28 18.79
C LEU A 349 2.42 1.66 19.12
N ALA A 350 1.73 2.73 18.73
CA ALA A 350 2.34 4.05 18.60
C ALA A 350 1.58 5.20 19.29
N SER A 351 0.65 4.90 20.19
CA SER A 351 -0.08 5.89 20.98
C SER A 351 -0.48 5.37 22.36
N ARG A 352 -0.77 6.27 23.30
CA ARG A 352 -1.32 6.00 24.63
C ARG A 352 -2.81 6.39 24.69
N PRO A 353 -3.60 5.85 25.64
CA PRO A 353 -4.92 6.39 25.93
C PRO A 353 -4.84 7.91 26.17
N GLY A 354 -5.80 8.66 25.62
CA GLY A 354 -5.83 10.14 25.65
C GLY A 354 -5.06 10.85 24.52
N ASP A 355 -4.17 10.14 23.80
CA ASP A 355 -3.46 10.72 22.65
C ASP A 355 -4.42 11.08 21.50
N VAL A 356 -3.99 12.01 20.65
CA VAL A 356 -4.75 12.45 19.47
C VAL A 356 -4.25 11.77 18.20
N VAL A 357 -5.14 11.02 17.54
CA VAL A 357 -4.89 10.33 16.26
C VAL A 357 -5.45 11.16 15.09
N PHE A 358 -4.58 11.54 14.15
CA PHE A 358 -4.97 12.26 12.94
C PHE A 358 -4.96 11.36 11.70
N ASP A 359 -5.99 11.49 10.87
CA ASP A 359 -6.06 10.86 9.54
C ASP A 359 -6.45 11.90 8.48
N PRO A 360 -5.54 12.25 7.54
CA PRO A 360 -5.85 13.20 6.47
C PRO A 360 -6.80 12.63 5.40
N PHE A 361 -7.06 11.33 5.40
CA PHE A 361 -7.87 10.61 4.40
C PHE A 361 -8.94 9.75 5.10
N GLY A 362 -9.78 10.40 5.90
CA GLY A 362 -10.67 9.77 6.88
C GLY A 362 -11.66 8.75 6.31
N GLY A 363 -12.03 8.84 5.04
CA GLY A 363 -12.96 7.92 4.37
C GLY A 363 -14.24 7.75 5.17
N THR A 364 -14.62 6.50 5.45
CA THR A 364 -15.80 6.17 6.27
C THR A 364 -15.52 6.14 7.78
N GLY A 365 -14.44 6.74 8.25
CA GLY A 365 -14.16 6.97 9.67
C GLY A 365 -13.56 5.78 10.43
N THR A 366 -12.88 4.84 9.75
CA THR A 366 -12.31 3.65 10.40
C THR A 366 -11.24 4.00 11.44
N THR A 367 -10.34 4.95 11.12
CA THR A 367 -9.29 5.39 12.04
C THR A 367 -9.87 6.03 13.30
N GLY A 368 -10.82 6.96 13.15
CA GLY A 368 -11.48 7.60 14.28
C GLY A 368 -12.27 6.62 15.15
N LEU A 369 -12.94 5.63 14.55
CA LEU A 369 -13.71 4.63 15.30
C LEU A 369 -12.79 3.81 16.20
N VAL A 370 -11.68 3.33 15.64
CA VAL A 370 -10.72 2.51 16.39
C VAL A 370 -10.01 3.34 17.45
N ALA A 371 -9.62 4.58 17.13
CA ALA A 371 -9.05 5.51 18.10
C ALA A 371 -10.00 5.70 19.30
N LYS A 372 -11.27 6.04 19.04
CA LYS A 372 -12.31 6.22 20.07
C LYS A 372 -12.50 4.98 20.93
N ARG A 373 -12.62 3.79 20.32
CA ARG A 373 -12.78 2.51 21.05
C ARG A 373 -11.57 2.17 21.92
N LEU A 374 -10.38 2.57 21.51
CA LEU A 374 -9.15 2.41 22.28
C LEU A 374 -8.95 3.55 23.30
N GLY A 375 -9.88 4.50 23.43
CA GLY A 375 -9.76 5.61 24.38
C GLY A 375 -8.75 6.68 23.94
N ARG A 376 -8.60 6.91 22.64
CA ARG A 376 -7.85 8.03 22.04
C ARG A 376 -8.82 9.04 21.45
N HIS A 377 -8.42 10.30 21.37
CA HIS A 377 -9.12 11.29 20.57
C HIS A 377 -8.77 11.13 19.09
N TYR A 378 -9.63 11.62 18.21
CA TYR A 378 -9.33 11.63 16.77
C TYR A 378 -9.59 12.98 16.11
N VAL A 379 -8.91 13.21 15.00
CA VAL A 379 -9.22 14.29 14.05
C VAL A 379 -9.13 13.66 12.65
N LEU A 380 -10.20 13.74 11.87
CA LEU A 380 -10.22 13.23 10.49
C LEU A 380 -10.49 14.37 9.52
N THR A 381 -9.86 14.36 8.35
CA THR A 381 -10.31 15.17 7.20
C THR A 381 -10.80 14.27 6.08
N GLU A 382 -11.85 14.69 5.40
CA GLU A 382 -12.37 14.00 4.23
C GLU A 382 -12.91 15.03 3.23
N LEU A 383 -12.60 14.82 1.95
CA LEU A 383 -12.95 15.74 0.86
C LEU A 383 -14.37 15.45 0.35
N ASP A 384 -14.81 14.19 0.36
CA ASP A 384 -16.14 13.81 -0.09
C ASP A 384 -17.20 14.06 1.01
N PRO A 385 -18.17 14.98 0.81
CA PRO A 385 -19.17 15.29 1.81
C PRO A 385 -20.07 14.09 2.19
N GLU A 386 -20.25 13.12 1.30
CA GLU A 386 -21.00 11.89 1.61
C GLU A 386 -20.19 10.98 2.54
N TYR A 387 -18.87 10.89 2.35
CA TYR A 387 -18.00 10.16 3.28
C TYR A 387 -17.90 10.86 4.63
N VAL A 388 -17.86 12.20 4.66
CA VAL A 388 -17.97 12.98 5.91
C VAL A 388 -19.25 12.62 6.66
N ARG A 389 -20.40 12.60 5.96
CA ARG A 389 -21.70 12.25 6.55
C ARG A 389 -21.71 10.83 7.11
N ILE A 390 -21.21 9.85 6.34
CA ILE A 390 -21.12 8.45 6.76
C ILE A 390 -20.20 8.29 7.97
N ALA A 391 -19.01 8.89 7.93
CA ALA A 391 -18.03 8.83 9.01
C ALA A 391 -18.60 9.45 10.30
N THR A 392 -19.22 10.63 10.20
CA THR A 392 -19.83 11.33 11.34
C THR A 392 -20.92 10.49 12.00
N ALA A 393 -21.85 9.95 11.21
CA ALA A 393 -22.91 9.08 11.73
C ALA A 393 -22.35 7.82 12.42
N ARG A 394 -21.31 7.23 11.84
CA ARG A 394 -20.65 6.04 12.40
C ARG A 394 -19.94 6.32 13.72
N LEU A 395 -19.29 7.49 13.84
CA LEU A 395 -18.56 7.88 15.05
C LEU A 395 -19.48 8.31 16.20
N ALA A 396 -20.69 8.78 15.87
CA ALA A 396 -21.75 9.04 16.83
C ALA A 396 -22.34 7.76 17.44
N ALA A 397 -22.31 6.63 16.71
CA ALA A 397 -22.85 5.35 17.16
C ALA A 397 -21.83 4.19 16.99
N PRO A 398 -20.71 4.19 17.75
CA PRO A 398 -19.57 3.30 17.52
C PRO A 398 -19.88 1.82 17.75
N ASP A 399 -20.89 1.48 18.54
CA ASP A 399 -21.27 0.09 18.85
C ASP A 399 -22.29 -0.49 17.86
N GLN A 400 -22.84 0.34 16.97
CA GLN A 400 -23.77 -0.16 15.98
C GLN A 400 -23.01 -1.00 14.93
N PRO A 401 -23.46 -2.24 14.67
CA PRO A 401 -22.87 -3.06 13.63
C PRO A 401 -23.06 -2.39 12.27
N ARG A 402 -22.03 -2.44 11.42
CA ARG A 402 -22.12 -1.82 10.10
C ARG A 402 -23.19 -2.51 9.26
N PRO A 403 -24.14 -1.77 8.66
CA PRO A 403 -25.05 -2.35 7.69
C PRO A 403 -24.26 -2.77 6.44
N SER A 404 -24.46 -4.02 5.99
CA SER A 404 -23.95 -4.48 4.71
C SER A 404 -24.59 -3.67 3.58
N VAL A 405 -23.82 -2.89 2.84
CA VAL A 405 -24.36 -2.17 1.68
C VAL A 405 -24.24 -3.05 0.44
N ALA A 406 -25.38 -3.45 -0.12
CA ALA A 406 -25.38 -4.09 -1.42
C ALA A 406 -24.90 -3.07 -2.46
N ARG A 407 -23.69 -3.27 -3.02
CA ARG A 407 -23.28 -2.48 -4.20
C ARG A 407 -24.40 -2.53 -5.25
N PRO A 408 -24.90 -1.39 -5.76
CA PRO A 408 -25.88 -1.41 -6.84
C PRO A 408 -25.34 -2.24 -7.99
N ARG A 409 -26.19 -3.09 -8.56
CA ARG A 409 -25.83 -3.91 -9.71
C ARG A 409 -25.54 -2.92 -10.84
N LYS A 410 -24.28 -2.84 -11.29
CA LYS A 410 -23.93 -1.97 -12.41
C LYS A 410 -24.77 -2.40 -13.61
N THR A 411 -25.71 -1.55 -14.03
CA THR A 411 -26.55 -1.74 -15.22
C THR A 411 -25.73 -1.57 -16.49
N GLU A 412 -24.71 -0.71 -16.44
CA GLU A 412 -23.77 -0.43 -17.54
C GLU A 412 -22.41 -1.12 -17.30
N SER A 413 -21.83 -1.75 -18.32
CA SER A 413 -20.58 -2.49 -18.20
C SER A 413 -19.46 -1.87 -19.03
N LYS A 414 -18.23 -1.88 -18.49
CA LYS A 414 -17.02 -1.49 -19.25
C LYS A 414 -16.84 -2.32 -20.53
N ARG A 415 -17.38 -3.53 -20.56
CA ARG A 415 -17.28 -4.43 -21.71
C ARG A 415 -18.04 -3.91 -22.93
N GLU A 416 -19.18 -3.26 -22.72
CA GLU A 416 -19.95 -2.64 -23.81
C GLU A 416 -19.16 -1.52 -24.47
N VAL A 417 -18.60 -0.62 -23.66
CA VAL A 417 -17.70 0.45 -24.12
C VAL A 417 -16.46 -0.12 -24.81
N GLU A 418 -15.83 -1.16 -24.26
CA GLU A 418 -14.68 -1.81 -24.87
C GLU A 418 -15.00 -2.43 -26.24
N LEU A 419 -16.14 -3.10 -26.39
CA LEU A 419 -16.55 -3.71 -27.64
C LEU A 419 -16.84 -2.66 -28.71
N TYR A 420 -17.58 -1.60 -28.35
CA TYR A 420 -17.85 -0.47 -29.23
C TYR A 420 -16.55 0.20 -29.70
N LEU A 421 -15.65 0.52 -28.77
CA LEU A 421 -14.38 1.17 -29.09
C LEU A 421 -13.43 0.27 -29.91
N GLN A 422 -13.51 -1.06 -29.73
CA GLN A 422 -12.77 -2.01 -30.56
C GLN A 422 -13.35 -2.11 -31.97
N ASP A 423 -14.67 -2.10 -32.11
CA ASP A 423 -15.33 -2.15 -33.40
C ASP A 423 -15.07 -0.89 -34.21
N LEU A 424 -15.26 0.29 -33.60
CA LEU A 424 -14.94 1.58 -34.20
C LEU A 424 -13.46 1.66 -34.61
N ALA A 425 -12.55 1.17 -33.77
CA ALA A 425 -11.12 1.13 -34.11
C ALA A 425 -10.81 0.18 -35.28
N ARG A 426 -11.55 -0.93 -35.43
CA ARG A 426 -11.41 -1.81 -36.60
C ARG A 426 -11.92 -1.13 -37.88
N GLN A 427 -13.07 -0.44 -37.80
CA GLN A 427 -13.65 0.28 -38.92
C GLN A 427 -12.72 1.40 -39.42
N LEU A 428 -12.10 2.13 -38.50
CA LEU A 428 -11.19 3.23 -38.82
C LEU A 428 -9.77 2.78 -39.20
N GLY A 429 -9.40 1.51 -38.93
CA GLY A 429 -8.02 1.02 -39.05
C GLY A 429 -7.02 1.69 -38.09
N ARG A 430 -7.50 2.58 -37.21
CA ARG A 430 -6.73 3.32 -36.21
C ARG A 430 -7.55 3.49 -34.94
N ARG A 431 -6.92 4.01 -33.89
CA ARG A 431 -7.67 4.41 -32.69
C ARG A 431 -8.63 5.58 -33.05
N PRO A 432 -9.89 5.55 -32.59
CA PRO A 432 -10.80 6.68 -32.70
C PRO A 432 -10.35 7.87 -31.86
N GLU A 433 -10.56 9.07 -32.39
CA GLU A 433 -10.53 10.35 -31.68
C GLU A 433 -11.83 10.56 -30.91
N GLU A 434 -11.84 11.45 -29.92
CA GLU A 434 -13.03 11.67 -29.07
C GLU A 434 -14.23 12.20 -29.88
N THR A 435 -13.97 12.98 -30.92
CA THR A 435 -14.98 13.52 -31.84
C THR A 435 -15.68 12.44 -32.67
N GLU A 436 -15.08 11.26 -32.80
CA GLU A 436 -15.60 10.13 -33.58
C GLU A 436 -16.43 9.16 -32.72
N ILE A 437 -16.50 9.38 -31.40
CA ILE A 437 -17.25 8.56 -30.47
C ILE A 437 -18.66 9.14 -30.31
N ALA A 438 -19.66 8.27 -30.42
CA ALA A 438 -21.06 8.65 -30.26
C ALA A 438 -21.30 9.30 -28.88
N PRO A 439 -22.06 10.41 -28.78
CA PRO A 439 -22.26 11.16 -27.53
C PRO A 439 -22.75 10.31 -26.35
N GLU A 440 -23.62 9.33 -26.60
CA GLU A 440 -24.11 8.39 -25.60
C GLU A 440 -23.01 7.47 -25.06
N MET A 441 -22.03 7.13 -25.91
CA MET A 441 -20.87 6.33 -25.53
C MET A 441 -19.82 7.18 -24.82
N LEU A 442 -19.65 8.46 -25.20
CA LEU A 442 -18.85 9.41 -24.42
C LEU A 442 -19.41 9.58 -23.01
N ALA A 443 -20.72 9.77 -22.87
CA ALA A 443 -21.37 9.88 -21.57
C ALA A 443 -21.19 8.59 -20.72
N LYS A 444 -21.26 7.41 -21.34
CA LYS A 444 -20.93 6.14 -20.68
C LYS A 444 -19.45 6.04 -20.29
N ILE A 445 -18.55 6.52 -21.14
CA ILE A 445 -17.11 6.57 -20.86
C ILE A 445 -16.86 7.44 -19.63
N ASP A 446 -17.45 8.64 -19.57
CA ASP A 446 -17.29 9.58 -18.46
C ASP A 446 -17.83 9.01 -17.13
N ARG A 447 -18.88 8.20 -17.17
CA ARG A 447 -19.41 7.50 -15.99
C ARG A 447 -18.57 6.29 -15.56
N LEU A 448 -17.98 5.56 -16.50
CA LEU A 448 -17.38 4.24 -16.24
C LEU A 448 -15.86 4.28 -16.13
N TYR A 449 -15.21 5.28 -16.72
CA TYR A 449 -13.76 5.43 -16.77
C TYR A 449 -13.33 6.71 -16.06
N PRO A 450 -12.17 6.70 -15.39
CA PRO A 450 -11.65 7.86 -14.67
C PRO A 450 -11.34 9.04 -15.59
N TYR A 451 -10.99 8.75 -16.85
CA TYR A 451 -10.83 9.74 -17.92
C TYR A 451 -11.01 9.05 -19.28
N ARG A 452 -11.38 9.79 -20.31
CA ARG A 452 -11.71 9.26 -21.64
C ARG A 452 -10.57 8.50 -22.31
N GLY A 453 -9.35 9.00 -22.17
CA GLY A 453 -8.13 8.32 -22.61
C GLY A 453 -7.94 6.91 -22.03
N ALA A 454 -8.45 6.63 -20.83
CA ALA A 454 -8.38 5.30 -20.22
C ALA A 454 -9.28 4.28 -20.94
N ALA A 455 -10.41 4.73 -21.49
CA ALA A 455 -11.28 3.89 -22.31
C ALA A 455 -10.62 3.61 -23.67
N LEU A 456 -10.10 4.65 -24.31
CA LEU A 456 -9.37 4.58 -25.59
C LEU A 456 -8.14 3.64 -25.52
N LYS A 457 -7.47 3.54 -24.36
CA LYS A 457 -6.39 2.56 -24.08
C LYS A 457 -6.79 1.09 -24.21
N ARG A 458 -8.08 0.79 -24.27
CA ARG A 458 -8.60 -0.57 -24.44
C ARG A 458 -9.00 -0.92 -25.88
N CYS A 459 -8.91 0.04 -26.81
CA CYS A 459 -8.93 -0.23 -28.24
C CYS A 459 -7.72 -1.11 -28.59
N LYS A 460 -7.95 -2.39 -28.85
CA LYS A 460 -6.94 -3.23 -29.48
C LYS A 460 -7.10 -3.07 -30.99
N VAL A 461 -6.27 -2.25 -31.61
CA VAL A 461 -6.11 -2.28 -33.06
C VAL A 461 -5.30 -3.55 -33.33
N ALA A 462 -5.90 -4.52 -34.03
CA ALA A 462 -5.11 -5.61 -34.59
C ALA A 462 -4.28 -4.97 -35.71
N ILE A 463 -2.97 -4.86 -35.50
CA ILE A 463 -2.05 -4.56 -36.59
C ILE A 463 -2.02 -5.86 -37.41
N THR A 464 -2.79 -5.91 -38.50
CA THR A 464 -2.61 -6.91 -39.56
C THR A 464 -1.28 -6.70 -40.25
#